data_AF-A0A8J7UFJ3-F1
#
_entry.id   AF-A0A8J7UFJ3-F1
#
_cell.length_a   1.000
_cell.length_b   1.000
_cell.length_c   1.000
_cell.angle_alpha   90.00
_cell.angle_beta   90.00
_cell.angle_gamma   90.00
#
_symmetry.space_group_name_H-M   'P 1'
#
loop_
_entity.id
_entity.type
_entity.pdbx_description
1 polymer ?
#
loop_
_entity_poly.entity_id
_entity_poly.type
_entity_poly.pdbx_seq_one_letter_code
_entity_poly.pdbx_strand_id
1 'polypeptide(L)'
;MKKWLLCVFLGCCCLLSARAETIPKETMTELIRNVFLDEGIQRNIATEFGVSGEKALVVRQAYRAYGQSDAMVNYLADQMQQLGLTDVELYKDPEKAASMLVSSFTYLGLALYRQGLMKVDTPDLEEFLRHQIRVSRVLPDDVCKDFNLGIDRPGLVQDVQAITPMVMRRMSTPDLRRYFSHQVRTQLAALDDLRSPRTLMSQERALATQALERALYQGMLKLPEREALRMAMAIQDLRAASDKDACDCSIFMYRQMLKTTGQSKAWILRLMVEGLQ
;
A
#
# COMPACT_ATOMS: atom_id res chain seq x y z
N MET A 1 -21.93 77.19 20.89
CA MET A 1 -21.96 75.82 21.44
C MET A 1 -21.15 74.90 20.52
N LYS A 2 -20.18 74.17 21.09
CA LYS A 2 -19.50 72.91 20.66
C LYS A 2 -19.29 72.68 19.13
N LYS A 3 -18.11 72.75 18.50
CA LYS A 3 -16.77 72.12 18.71
C LYS A 3 -16.73 70.61 18.31
N TRP A 4 -15.75 70.25 17.46
CA TRP A 4 -15.19 68.92 17.05
C TRP A 4 -15.78 68.28 15.76
N LEU A 5 -15.11 68.18 14.59
CA LEU A 5 -13.81 67.60 14.14
C LEU A 5 -13.67 66.06 14.26
N LEU A 6 -13.34 65.47 13.10
CA LEU A 6 -12.32 64.42 12.84
C LEU A 6 -12.70 62.94 12.66
N CYS A 7 -12.09 62.41 11.58
CA CYS A 7 -11.68 61.03 11.27
C CYS A 7 -12.77 60.06 10.83
N VAL A 8 -12.94 59.78 9.52
CA VAL A 8 -12.01 58.96 8.71
C VAL A 8 -11.53 57.74 9.51
N PHE A 9 -12.39 56.74 9.61
CA PHE A 9 -11.96 55.35 9.64
C PHE A 9 -12.64 54.64 8.48
N LEU A 10 -12.07 54.84 7.28
CA LEU A 10 -11.89 53.73 6.36
C LEU A 10 -11.13 52.68 7.17
N GLY A 11 -11.88 51.81 7.84
CA GLY A 11 -11.38 50.54 8.33
C GLY A 11 -10.97 49.76 7.10
N CYS A 12 -9.72 49.99 6.69
CA CYS A 12 -8.97 49.16 5.79
C CYS A 12 -9.02 47.76 6.39
N CYS A 13 -10.01 46.98 5.99
CA CYS A 13 -9.97 45.52 6.01
C CYS A 13 -8.86 45.10 5.05
N CYS A 14 -7.61 45.44 5.41
CA CYS A 14 -6.48 44.59 5.11
C CYS A 14 -6.81 43.26 5.80
N LEU A 15 -7.56 42.44 5.07
CA LEU A 15 -7.43 41.00 5.07
C LEU A 15 -5.94 40.73 4.78
N LEU A 16 -5.10 40.91 5.80
CA LEU A 16 -3.87 40.17 5.95
C LEU A 16 -4.33 38.74 6.21
N SER A 17 -4.87 38.10 5.16
CA SER A 17 -4.70 36.67 5.02
C SER A 17 -3.19 36.48 5.08
N ALA A 18 -2.70 36.12 6.26
CA ALA A 18 -1.38 35.54 6.42
C ALA A 18 -1.39 34.33 5.49
N ARG A 19 -0.96 34.54 4.24
CA ARG A 19 -0.64 33.44 3.35
C ARG A 19 0.55 32.80 4.02
N ALA A 20 0.31 31.65 4.65
CA ALA A 20 1.37 30.80 5.13
C ALA A 20 2.41 30.69 4.00
N GLU A 21 3.66 31.00 4.32
CA GLU A 21 4.72 30.90 3.33
C GLU A 21 4.80 29.44 2.88
N THR A 22 4.69 29.20 1.58
CA THR A 22 4.64 27.84 1.04
C THR A 22 5.99 27.47 0.44
N ILE A 23 6.46 26.27 0.74
CA ILE A 23 7.66 25.69 0.14
C ILE A 23 7.42 25.45 -1.37
N PRO A 24 8.29 25.99 -2.26
CA PRO A 24 8.21 25.72 -3.70
C PRO A 24 8.38 24.23 -4.02
N LYS A 25 7.86 23.78 -5.18
CA LYS A 25 7.91 22.36 -5.57
C LYS A 25 9.33 21.84 -5.61
N GLU A 26 10.24 22.60 -6.18
CA GLU A 26 11.64 22.23 -6.37
C GLU A 26 12.31 21.98 -5.01
N THR A 27 12.09 22.88 -4.05
CA THR A 27 12.57 22.74 -2.68
C THR A 27 11.92 21.55 -1.97
N MET A 28 10.64 21.30 -2.19
CA MET A 28 9.94 20.13 -1.64
C MET A 28 10.49 18.81 -2.21
N THR A 29 10.76 18.77 -3.52
CA THR A 29 11.39 17.62 -4.19
C THR A 29 12.76 17.32 -3.58
N GLU A 30 13.60 18.33 -3.38
CA GLU A 30 14.91 18.16 -2.74
C GLU A 30 14.80 17.70 -1.29
N LEU A 31 13.87 18.29 -0.52
CA LEU A 31 13.63 17.90 0.87
C LEU A 31 13.21 16.43 0.97
N ILE A 32 12.22 16.01 0.17
CA ILE A 32 11.76 14.64 0.09
C ILE A 32 12.92 13.71 -0.25
N ARG A 33 13.68 14.04 -1.29
CA ARG A 33 14.86 13.27 -1.71
C ARG A 33 15.85 13.10 -0.57
N ASN A 34 16.19 14.19 0.12
CA ASN A 34 17.14 14.17 1.22
C ASN A 34 16.64 13.30 2.38
N VAL A 35 15.35 13.36 2.74
CA VAL A 35 14.76 12.49 3.77
C VAL A 35 14.86 11.01 3.40
N PHE A 36 14.58 10.64 2.14
CA PHE A 36 14.70 9.25 1.70
C PHE A 36 16.16 8.76 1.62
N LEU A 37 17.10 9.67 1.35
CA LEU A 37 18.53 9.34 1.24
C LEU A 37 19.26 9.39 2.59
N ASP A 38 18.69 10.06 3.60
CA ASP A 38 19.26 10.17 4.95
C ASP A 38 19.42 8.80 5.62
N GLU A 39 20.64 8.48 6.05
CA GLU A 39 20.92 7.17 6.65
C GLU A 39 20.31 6.98 8.03
N GLY A 40 20.15 8.05 8.82
CA GLY A 40 19.54 8.01 10.14
C GLY A 40 18.05 7.69 10.03
N ILE A 41 17.35 8.38 9.12
CA ILE A 41 15.94 8.12 8.82
C ILE A 41 15.74 6.70 8.30
N GLN A 42 16.57 6.24 7.34
CA GLN A 42 16.48 4.86 6.84
C GLN A 42 16.71 3.81 7.95
N ARG A 43 17.58 4.08 8.95
CA ARG A 43 17.78 3.20 10.12
C ARG A 43 16.58 3.19 11.06
N ASN A 44 15.97 4.36 11.29
CA ASN A 44 14.76 4.47 12.11
C ASN A 44 13.61 3.69 11.48
N ILE A 45 13.40 3.84 10.17
CA ILE A 45 12.41 3.08 9.41
C ILE A 45 12.65 1.56 9.51
N ALA A 46 13.90 1.10 9.37
CA ALA A 46 14.21 -0.32 9.56
C ALA A 46 13.88 -0.82 10.98
N THR A 47 14.08 0.04 11.98
CA THR A 47 13.71 -0.24 13.38
C THR A 47 12.20 -0.32 13.56
N GLU A 48 11.44 0.57 12.92
CA GLU A 48 9.97 0.53 12.90
C GLU A 48 9.44 -0.75 12.26
N PHE A 49 10.09 -1.24 11.19
CA PHE A 49 9.80 -2.56 10.62
C PHE A 49 10.25 -3.74 11.51
N GLY A 50 10.87 -3.49 12.66
CA GLY A 50 11.29 -4.52 13.61
C GLY A 50 12.42 -5.42 13.08
N VAL A 51 13.25 -4.92 12.17
CA VAL A 51 14.34 -5.68 11.54
C VAL A 51 15.73 -5.09 11.83
N SER A 52 16.74 -5.94 11.81
CA SER A 52 18.15 -5.59 12.07
C SER A 52 19.10 -6.33 11.12
N GLY A 53 20.39 -5.99 11.15
CA GLY A 53 21.43 -6.65 10.35
C GLY A 53 21.17 -6.57 8.85
N GLU A 54 21.32 -7.68 8.14
CA GLU A 54 21.14 -7.76 6.69
C GLU A 54 19.71 -7.37 6.24
N LYS A 55 18.69 -7.70 7.06
CA LYS A 55 17.30 -7.31 6.78
C LYS A 55 17.10 -5.80 6.85
N ALA A 56 17.75 -5.12 7.80
CA ALA A 56 17.72 -3.66 7.84
C ALA A 56 18.36 -3.06 6.58
N LEU A 57 19.45 -3.64 6.07
CA LEU A 57 20.04 -3.17 4.79
C LEU A 57 19.05 -3.28 3.62
N VAL A 58 18.22 -4.32 3.57
CA VAL A 58 17.19 -4.46 2.54
C VAL A 58 16.16 -3.31 2.62
N VAL A 59 15.66 -2.98 3.82
CA VAL A 59 14.73 -1.86 4.01
C VAL A 59 15.37 -0.55 3.56
N ARG A 60 16.60 -0.28 4.01
CA ARG A 60 17.34 0.94 3.66
C ARG A 60 17.54 1.07 2.14
N GLN A 61 17.87 -0.04 1.46
CA GLN A 61 18.01 -0.08 0.00
C GLN A 61 16.70 0.29 -0.72
N ALA A 62 15.55 -0.15 -0.20
CA ALA A 62 14.25 0.17 -0.77
C ALA A 62 13.92 1.68 -0.66
N TYR A 63 14.13 2.26 0.52
CA TYR A 63 13.90 3.70 0.75
C TYR A 63 14.87 4.57 -0.04
N ARG A 64 16.13 4.14 -0.17
CA ARG A 64 17.10 4.77 -1.07
C ARG A 64 16.63 4.75 -2.52
N ALA A 65 16.05 3.64 -3.00
CA ALA A 65 15.54 3.54 -4.36
C ALA A 65 14.40 4.54 -4.63
N TYR A 66 13.52 4.81 -3.64
CA TYR A 66 12.52 5.88 -3.76
C TYR A 66 13.15 7.26 -3.87
N GLY A 67 14.13 7.59 -3.02
CA GLY A 67 14.84 8.87 -3.08
C GLY A 67 15.66 9.07 -4.36
N GLN A 68 16.13 7.98 -4.98
CA GLN A 68 16.86 8.01 -6.25
C GLN A 68 15.95 8.10 -7.47
N SER A 69 14.64 7.87 -7.33
CA SER A 69 13.69 7.93 -8.44
C SER A 69 13.11 9.34 -8.58
N ASP A 70 13.48 10.03 -9.66
CA ASP A 70 12.95 11.37 -9.97
C ASP A 70 11.43 11.37 -10.11
N ALA A 71 10.87 10.34 -10.75
CA ALA A 71 9.42 10.18 -10.88
C ALA A 71 8.73 10.11 -9.51
N MET A 72 9.28 9.32 -8.58
CA MET A 72 8.72 9.19 -7.23
C MET A 72 8.80 10.50 -6.44
N VAL A 73 9.98 11.12 -6.35
CA VAL A 73 10.13 12.33 -5.54
C VAL A 73 9.34 13.52 -6.10
N ASN A 74 9.25 13.64 -7.43
CA ASN A 74 8.43 14.67 -8.07
C ASN A 74 6.94 14.42 -7.83
N TYR A 75 6.46 13.18 -7.96
CA TYR A 75 5.08 12.83 -7.65
C TYR A 75 4.73 13.18 -6.20
N LEU A 76 5.59 12.80 -5.24
CA LEU A 76 5.34 13.11 -3.83
C LEU A 76 5.32 14.62 -3.57
N ALA A 77 6.22 15.40 -4.18
CA ALA A 77 6.22 16.85 -4.08
C ALA A 77 4.94 17.47 -4.65
N ASP A 78 4.48 17.00 -5.81
CA ASP A 78 3.20 17.41 -6.41
C ASP A 78 2.02 17.09 -5.49
N GLN A 79 2.00 15.90 -4.89
CA GLN A 79 0.96 15.52 -3.93
C GLN A 79 1.02 16.37 -2.65
N MET A 80 2.20 16.69 -2.13
CA MET A 80 2.32 17.59 -0.96
C MET A 80 1.71 18.95 -1.27
N GLN A 81 1.97 19.52 -2.45
CA GLN A 81 1.37 20.79 -2.89
C GLN A 81 -0.14 20.70 -3.02
N GLN A 82 -0.65 19.65 -3.67
CA GLN A 82 -2.09 19.47 -3.88
C GLN A 82 -2.85 19.29 -2.55
N LEU A 83 -2.22 18.64 -1.57
CA LEU A 83 -2.78 18.44 -0.23
C LEU A 83 -2.60 19.65 0.70
N GLY A 84 -1.91 20.72 0.26
CA GLY A 84 -1.61 21.89 1.09
C GLY A 84 -0.60 21.62 2.21
N LEU A 85 0.18 20.55 2.10
CA LEU A 85 1.19 20.14 3.08
C LEU A 85 2.55 20.80 2.81
N THR A 86 2.55 22.09 2.48
CA THR A 86 3.76 22.85 2.10
C THR A 86 3.99 24.09 2.93
N ASP A 87 3.27 24.27 4.04
CA ASP A 87 3.49 25.38 4.97
C ASP A 87 4.89 25.29 5.59
N VAL A 88 5.72 26.32 5.42
CA VAL A 88 7.09 26.40 5.94
C VAL A 88 7.14 26.14 7.45
N GLU A 89 6.11 26.52 8.22
CA GLU A 89 6.07 26.28 9.67
C GLU A 89 6.10 24.79 10.03
N LEU A 90 5.51 23.92 9.20
CA LEU A 90 5.51 22.47 9.40
C LEU A 90 6.91 21.85 9.28
N TYR A 91 7.84 22.57 8.64
CA TYR A 91 9.16 22.07 8.27
C TYR A 91 10.32 22.70 9.06
N LYS A 92 10.02 23.53 10.06
CA LYS A 92 11.04 24.15 10.94
C LYS A 92 11.75 23.14 11.85
N ASP A 93 11.07 22.06 12.21
CA ASP A 93 11.61 20.97 13.03
C ASP A 93 11.97 19.79 12.10
N PRO A 94 13.27 19.52 11.87
CA PRO A 94 13.71 18.51 10.92
C PRO A 94 13.22 17.09 11.24
N GLU A 95 13.07 16.74 12.52
CA GLU A 95 12.61 15.40 12.92
C GLU A 95 11.12 15.23 12.62
N LYS A 96 10.31 16.24 12.96
CA LYS A 96 8.88 16.24 12.63
C LYS A 96 8.64 16.29 11.13
N ALA A 97 9.43 17.09 10.41
CA ALA A 97 9.39 17.15 8.95
C ALA A 97 9.64 15.77 8.33
N ALA A 98 10.71 15.09 8.75
CA ALA A 98 11.04 13.76 8.26
C ALA A 98 9.94 12.74 8.57
N SER A 99 9.43 12.73 9.82
CA SER A 99 8.33 11.85 10.24
C SER A 99 7.05 12.08 9.42
N MET A 100 6.69 13.34 9.19
CA MET A 100 5.54 13.71 8.37
C MET A 100 5.71 13.27 6.91
N LEU A 101 6.89 13.47 6.31
CA LEU A 101 7.16 13.07 4.93
C LEU A 101 7.12 11.54 4.76
N VAL A 102 7.71 10.79 5.70
CA VAL A 102 7.65 9.31 5.69
C VAL A 102 6.22 8.81 5.89
N SER A 103 5.46 9.43 6.79
CA SER A 103 4.05 9.10 7.01
C SER A 103 3.22 9.37 5.76
N SER A 104 3.41 10.52 5.14
CA SER A 104 2.71 10.91 3.90
C SER A 104 3.04 9.96 2.76
N PHE A 105 4.31 9.57 2.62
CA PHE A 105 4.72 8.53 1.69
C PHE A 105 4.04 7.19 1.96
N THR A 106 3.86 6.80 3.22
CA THR A 106 3.17 5.54 3.54
C THR A 106 1.74 5.52 3.02
N TYR A 107 0.99 6.63 3.20
CA TYR A 107 -0.39 6.74 2.70
C TYR A 107 -0.45 6.84 1.17
N LEU A 108 0.32 7.76 0.57
CA LEU A 108 0.35 7.95 -0.88
C LEU A 108 0.92 6.72 -1.60
N GLY A 109 1.92 6.08 -1.01
CA GLY A 109 2.54 4.87 -1.49
C GLY A 109 1.59 3.68 -1.51
N LEU A 110 0.64 3.58 -0.56
CA LEU A 110 -0.40 2.54 -0.61
C LEU A 110 -1.34 2.76 -1.81
N ALA A 111 -1.73 4.00 -2.08
CA ALA A 111 -2.55 4.33 -3.25
C ALA A 111 -1.81 4.02 -4.56
N LEU A 112 -0.55 4.45 -4.68
CA LEU A 112 0.32 4.10 -5.82
C LEU A 112 0.50 2.60 -5.97
N TYR A 113 0.70 1.88 -4.87
CA TYR A 113 0.85 0.43 -4.92
C TYR A 113 -0.38 -0.23 -5.53
N ARG A 114 -1.59 0.14 -5.11
CA ARG A 114 -2.85 -0.37 -5.67
C ARG A 114 -2.98 -0.07 -7.17
N GLN A 115 -2.69 1.16 -7.59
CA GLN A 115 -2.70 1.53 -9.03
C GLN A 115 -1.65 0.74 -9.82
N GLY A 116 -0.47 0.56 -9.25
CA GLY A 116 0.65 -0.16 -9.84
C GLY A 116 0.37 -1.64 -10.08
N LEU A 117 -0.43 -2.29 -9.21
CA LEU A 117 -0.80 -3.69 -9.39
C LEU A 117 -1.47 -3.96 -10.75
N MET A 118 -2.17 -2.98 -11.31
CA MET A 118 -2.78 -3.09 -12.65
C MET A 118 -1.77 -3.07 -13.80
N LYS A 119 -0.55 -2.57 -13.56
CA LYS A 119 0.48 -2.41 -14.56
C LYS A 119 1.59 -3.47 -14.46
N VAL A 120 1.81 -4.06 -13.27
CA VAL A 120 2.90 -5.05 -13.06
C VAL A 120 2.64 -6.41 -13.72
N ASP A 121 3.70 -7.23 -13.80
CA ASP A 121 3.67 -8.56 -14.41
C ASP A 121 3.28 -9.66 -13.41
N THR A 122 3.15 -10.89 -13.91
CA THR A 122 2.73 -12.05 -13.12
C THR A 122 3.63 -12.34 -11.91
N PRO A 123 4.98 -12.32 -12.00
CA PRO A 123 5.85 -12.47 -10.83
C PRO A 123 5.57 -11.46 -9.71
N ASP A 124 5.32 -10.19 -10.05
CA ASP A 124 4.96 -9.18 -9.05
C ASP A 124 3.57 -9.46 -8.44
N LEU A 125 2.59 -9.88 -9.24
CA LEU A 125 1.28 -10.31 -8.71
C LEU A 125 1.37 -11.53 -7.78
N GLU A 126 2.29 -12.45 -8.05
CA GLU A 126 2.56 -13.57 -7.13
C GLU A 126 3.11 -13.08 -5.79
N GLU A 127 4.04 -12.13 -5.78
CA GLU A 127 4.61 -11.61 -4.54
C GLU A 127 3.57 -10.82 -3.74
N PHE A 128 2.71 -10.04 -4.41
CA PHE A 128 1.53 -9.45 -3.78
C PHE A 128 0.71 -10.51 -3.05
N LEU A 129 0.33 -11.60 -3.74
CA LEU A 129 -0.49 -12.65 -3.16
C LEU A 129 0.21 -13.41 -2.02
N ARG A 130 1.53 -13.62 -2.12
CA ARG A 130 2.33 -14.20 -1.03
C ARG A 130 2.32 -13.29 0.19
N HIS A 131 2.42 -11.98 0.00
CA HIS A 131 2.32 -11.02 1.10
C HIS A 131 0.93 -11.04 1.74
N GLN A 132 -0.15 -11.07 0.94
CA GLN A 132 -1.53 -11.21 1.44
C GLN A 132 -1.69 -12.44 2.35
N ILE A 133 -1.13 -13.58 1.97
CA ILE A 133 -1.13 -14.80 2.80
C ILE A 133 -0.34 -14.60 4.10
N ARG A 134 0.84 -13.95 4.05
CA ARG A 134 1.69 -13.73 5.23
C ARG A 134 0.97 -12.84 6.26
N VAL A 135 0.32 -11.77 5.79
CA VAL A 135 -0.48 -10.85 6.62
C VAL A 135 -1.69 -11.58 7.21
N SER A 136 -2.50 -12.24 6.36
CA SER A 136 -3.73 -12.92 6.78
C SER A 136 -3.50 -13.99 7.86
N ARG A 137 -2.37 -14.70 7.83
CA ARG A 137 -2.04 -15.73 8.85
C ARG A 137 -1.73 -15.18 10.24
N VAL A 138 -1.53 -13.87 10.34
CA VAL A 138 -1.03 -13.21 11.55
C VAL A 138 -2.08 -12.28 12.15
N LEU A 139 -3.02 -11.82 11.32
CA LEU A 139 -4.18 -11.07 11.77
C LEU A 139 -5.11 -11.94 12.64
N PRO A 140 -5.78 -11.34 13.64
CA PRO A 140 -6.96 -11.94 14.27
C PRO A 140 -8.02 -12.30 13.21
N ASP A 141 -8.83 -13.34 13.46
CA ASP A 141 -9.77 -13.89 12.47
C ASP A 141 -10.76 -12.83 11.93
N ASP A 142 -11.28 -11.94 12.79
CA ASP A 142 -12.20 -10.85 12.43
C ASP A 142 -11.52 -9.82 11.52
N VAL A 143 -10.32 -9.36 11.90
CA VAL A 143 -9.53 -8.41 11.11
C VAL A 143 -9.09 -9.04 9.80
N CYS A 144 -8.75 -10.33 9.80
CA CYS A 144 -8.38 -11.08 8.61
C CYS A 144 -9.54 -11.17 7.62
N LYS A 145 -10.77 -11.43 8.09
CA LYS A 145 -11.96 -11.42 7.24
C LYS A 145 -12.17 -10.04 6.61
N ASP A 146 -12.18 -8.99 7.41
CA ASP A 146 -12.39 -7.61 6.93
C ASP A 146 -11.32 -7.21 5.91
N PHE A 147 -10.06 -7.53 6.20
CA PHE A 147 -8.92 -7.30 5.33
C PHE A 147 -9.07 -8.00 3.97
N ASN A 148 -9.42 -9.28 3.95
CA ASN A 148 -9.52 -10.07 2.71
C ASN A 148 -10.78 -9.74 1.89
N LEU A 149 -11.85 -9.29 2.54
CA LEU A 149 -13.08 -8.87 1.88
C LEU A 149 -13.08 -7.40 1.46
N GLY A 150 -12.03 -6.65 1.79
CA GLY A 150 -11.95 -5.21 1.53
C GLY A 150 -13.04 -4.43 2.24
N ILE A 151 -13.46 -4.88 3.43
CA ILE A 151 -14.47 -4.18 4.23
C ILE A 151 -13.84 -2.92 4.82
N ASP A 152 -14.45 -1.77 4.54
CA ASP A 152 -14.02 -0.51 5.12
C ASP A 152 -14.45 -0.42 6.59
N ARG A 153 -13.56 -0.88 7.47
CA ARG A 153 -13.71 -0.84 8.92
C ARG A 153 -12.78 0.24 9.50
N PRO A 154 -13.29 1.15 10.35
CA PRO A 154 -12.44 2.07 11.10
C PRO A 154 -11.37 1.31 11.90
N GLY A 155 -10.11 1.71 11.78
CA GLY A 155 -9.01 1.07 12.50
C GLY A 155 -8.31 -0.08 11.76
N LEU A 156 -8.86 -0.57 10.63
CA LEU A 156 -8.29 -1.72 9.91
C LEU A 156 -6.85 -1.47 9.46
N VAL A 157 -6.55 -0.26 8.96
CA VAL A 157 -5.19 0.12 8.55
C VAL A 157 -4.22 0.07 9.73
N GLN A 158 -4.65 0.56 10.90
CA GLN A 158 -3.86 0.55 12.12
C GLN A 158 -3.62 -0.87 12.63
N ASP A 159 -4.64 -1.75 12.57
CA ASP A 159 -4.51 -3.16 12.93
C ASP A 159 -3.49 -3.88 12.03
N VAL A 160 -3.53 -3.63 10.72
CA VAL A 160 -2.54 -4.18 9.75
C VAL A 160 -1.14 -3.57 9.94
N GLN A 161 -1.04 -2.28 10.26
CA GLN A 161 0.24 -1.64 10.57
C GLN A 161 0.84 -2.22 11.86
N ALA A 162 0.05 -2.48 12.89
CA ALA A 162 0.52 -3.02 14.16
C ALA A 162 1.18 -4.41 14.02
N ILE A 163 0.72 -5.25 13.09
CA ILE A 163 1.32 -6.58 12.84
C ILE A 163 2.48 -6.56 11.85
N THR A 164 2.67 -5.45 11.12
CA THR A 164 3.72 -5.32 10.09
C THR A 164 5.13 -5.65 10.61
N PRO A 165 5.60 -5.13 11.76
CA PRO A 165 6.94 -5.43 12.26
C PRO A 165 7.14 -6.92 12.54
N MET A 166 6.11 -7.59 13.07
CA MET A 166 6.14 -9.03 13.30
C MET A 166 6.23 -9.81 11.98
N VAL A 167 5.46 -9.43 10.96
CA VAL A 167 5.50 -10.08 9.64
C VAL A 167 6.89 -9.93 9.01
N MET A 168 7.43 -8.71 8.96
CA MET A 168 8.74 -8.44 8.36
C MET A 168 9.87 -9.17 9.09
N ARG A 169 9.84 -9.19 10.42
CA ARG A 169 10.83 -9.91 11.23
C ARG A 169 10.85 -11.41 10.93
N ARG A 170 9.68 -12.03 10.70
CA ARG A 170 9.54 -13.47 10.38
C ARG A 170 9.98 -13.86 8.97
N MET A 171 10.04 -12.92 8.03
CA MET A 171 10.49 -13.20 6.66
C MET A 171 11.98 -13.54 6.62
N SER A 172 12.40 -14.42 5.72
CA SER A 172 13.83 -14.60 5.42
C SER A 172 14.40 -13.33 4.76
N THR A 173 15.72 -13.11 4.80
CA THR A 173 16.30 -11.95 4.08
C THR A 173 15.99 -11.98 2.57
N PRO A 174 16.06 -13.13 1.86
CA PRO A 174 15.64 -13.21 0.46
C PRO A 174 14.16 -12.89 0.23
N ASP A 175 13.26 -13.34 1.12
CA ASP A 175 11.85 -12.97 1.03
C ASP A 175 11.64 -11.47 1.22
N LEU A 176 12.31 -10.88 2.20
CA LEU A 176 12.21 -9.45 2.48
C LEU A 176 12.72 -8.63 1.28
N ARG A 177 13.81 -9.08 0.65
CA ARG A 177 14.36 -8.47 -0.56
C ARG A 177 13.37 -8.54 -1.72
N ARG A 178 12.74 -9.70 -1.95
CA ARG A 178 11.70 -9.84 -2.97
C ARG A 178 10.52 -8.91 -2.71
N TYR A 179 10.03 -8.87 -1.48
CA TYR A 179 8.91 -8.03 -1.09
C TYR A 179 9.20 -6.54 -1.32
N PHE A 180 10.31 -6.00 -0.81
CA PHE A 180 10.61 -4.58 -1.01
C PHE A 180 10.94 -4.24 -2.46
N SER A 181 11.61 -5.14 -3.20
CA SER A 181 11.84 -4.92 -4.64
C SER A 181 10.52 -4.89 -5.41
N HIS A 182 9.57 -5.76 -5.04
CA HIS A 182 8.22 -5.77 -5.59
C HIS A 182 7.45 -4.49 -5.26
N GLN A 183 7.49 -4.02 -4.00
CA GLN A 183 6.88 -2.76 -3.58
C GLN A 183 7.39 -1.59 -4.43
N VAL A 184 8.72 -1.45 -4.56
CA VAL A 184 9.36 -0.40 -5.35
C VAL A 184 8.92 -0.47 -6.81
N ARG A 185 9.04 -1.64 -7.45
CA ARG A 185 8.63 -1.81 -8.86
C ARG A 185 7.15 -1.51 -9.09
N THR A 186 6.29 -1.93 -8.16
CA THR A 186 4.84 -1.73 -8.29
C THR A 186 4.47 -0.27 -8.18
N GLN A 187 4.99 0.44 -7.17
CA GLN A 187 4.73 1.88 -7.02
C GLN A 187 5.31 2.70 -8.18
N LEU A 188 6.51 2.36 -8.67
CA LEU A 188 7.09 3.03 -9.84
C LEU A 188 6.34 2.73 -11.13
N ALA A 189 5.80 1.51 -11.29
CA ALA A 189 4.96 1.19 -12.44
C ALA A 189 3.69 2.05 -12.48
N ALA A 190 3.13 2.43 -11.32
CA ALA A 190 1.98 3.34 -11.27
C ALA A 190 2.28 4.69 -11.94
N LEU A 191 3.50 5.21 -11.70
CA LEU A 191 4.01 6.49 -12.21
C LEU A 191 4.55 6.44 -13.64
N ASP A 192 4.68 5.24 -14.22
CA ASP A 192 5.14 5.06 -15.60
C ASP A 192 3.95 5.23 -16.57
N ASP A 193 3.91 6.38 -17.24
CA ASP A 193 2.88 6.73 -18.23
C ASP A 193 2.94 5.87 -19.49
N LEU A 194 4.12 5.31 -19.81
CA LEU A 194 4.28 4.43 -20.98
C LEU A 194 3.72 3.03 -20.71
N ARG A 195 3.57 2.67 -19.44
CA ARG A 195 3.07 1.35 -19.03
C ARG A 195 1.56 1.40 -18.85
N SER A 196 0.85 0.86 -19.84
CA SER A 196 -0.61 0.77 -19.79
C SER A 196 -1.09 -0.27 -18.77
N PRO A 197 -2.21 0.00 -18.05
CA PRO A 197 -2.90 -1.02 -17.27
C PRO A 197 -3.27 -2.21 -18.14
N ARG A 198 -3.08 -3.43 -17.63
CA ARG A 198 -3.55 -4.65 -18.29
C ARG A 198 -4.90 -5.03 -17.71
N THR A 199 -5.91 -5.16 -18.57
CA THR A 199 -7.22 -5.72 -18.23
C THR A 199 -7.47 -7.02 -18.99
N LEU A 200 -8.26 -7.93 -18.40
CA LEU A 200 -8.69 -9.15 -19.05
C LEU A 200 -9.84 -8.88 -20.02
N MET A 201 -9.71 -9.41 -21.22
CA MET A 201 -10.84 -9.52 -22.14
C MET A 201 -11.90 -10.48 -21.58
N SER A 202 -13.15 -10.37 -22.05
CA SER A 202 -14.26 -11.21 -21.55
C SER A 202 -13.97 -12.71 -21.64
N GLN A 203 -13.32 -13.16 -22.72
CA GLN A 203 -12.92 -14.57 -22.88
C GLN A 203 -11.83 -14.98 -21.89
N GLU A 204 -10.82 -14.13 -21.67
CA GLU A 204 -9.76 -14.40 -20.69
C GLU A 204 -10.33 -14.45 -19.27
N ARG A 205 -11.28 -13.56 -18.94
CA ARG A 205 -12.00 -13.56 -17.67
C ARG A 205 -12.76 -14.87 -17.46
N ALA A 206 -13.52 -15.33 -18.46
CA ALA A 206 -14.26 -16.59 -18.37
C ALA A 206 -13.32 -17.79 -18.16
N LEU A 207 -12.21 -17.85 -18.89
CA LEU A 207 -11.19 -18.89 -18.74
C LEU A 207 -10.48 -18.82 -17.38
N ALA A 208 -10.21 -17.61 -16.87
CA ALA A 208 -9.63 -17.39 -15.56
C ALA A 208 -10.54 -17.91 -14.45
N THR A 209 -11.83 -17.59 -14.50
CA THR A 209 -12.83 -18.06 -13.53
C THR A 209 -12.91 -19.58 -13.54
N GLN A 210 -13.04 -20.21 -14.71
CA GLN A 210 -13.09 -21.67 -14.82
C GLN A 210 -11.81 -22.33 -14.31
N ALA A 211 -10.64 -21.76 -14.61
CA ALA A 211 -9.36 -22.26 -14.12
C ALA A 211 -9.24 -22.12 -12.60
N LEU A 212 -9.73 -21.01 -12.02
CA LEU A 212 -9.77 -20.81 -10.58
C LEU A 212 -10.69 -21.82 -9.90
N GLU A 213 -11.93 -21.98 -10.38
CA GLU A 213 -12.88 -22.97 -9.86
C GLU A 213 -12.28 -24.38 -9.86
N ARG A 214 -11.65 -24.77 -10.97
CA ARG A 214 -10.94 -26.05 -11.07
C ARG A 214 -9.81 -26.16 -10.06
N ALA A 215 -9.01 -25.10 -9.88
CA ALA A 215 -7.93 -25.10 -8.90
C ALA A 215 -8.44 -25.22 -7.46
N LEU A 216 -9.54 -24.53 -7.12
CA LEU A 216 -10.21 -24.62 -5.83
C LEU A 216 -10.74 -26.04 -5.59
N TYR A 217 -11.47 -26.61 -6.56
CA TYR A 217 -11.99 -27.97 -6.49
C TYR A 217 -10.87 -28.99 -6.27
N GLN A 218 -9.81 -28.94 -7.08
CA GLN A 218 -8.65 -29.83 -6.93
C GLN A 218 -7.91 -29.62 -5.60
N GLY A 219 -7.93 -28.40 -5.06
CA GLY A 219 -7.44 -28.10 -3.73
C GLY A 219 -8.28 -28.76 -2.63
N MET A 220 -9.61 -28.71 -2.75
CA MET A 220 -10.55 -29.27 -1.77
C MET A 220 -10.50 -30.80 -1.73
N LEU A 221 -10.28 -31.47 -2.87
CA LEU A 221 -10.09 -32.93 -2.93
C LEU A 221 -8.89 -33.43 -2.10
N LYS A 222 -7.97 -32.55 -1.70
CA LYS A 222 -6.79 -32.87 -0.89
C LYS A 222 -7.00 -32.57 0.60
N LEU A 223 -8.13 -32.00 0.97
CA LEU A 223 -8.46 -31.70 2.36
C LEU A 223 -9.21 -32.88 2.99
N PRO A 224 -9.15 -33.04 4.32
CA PRO A 224 -10.08 -33.88 5.06
C PRO A 224 -11.54 -33.47 4.75
N GLU A 225 -12.45 -34.44 4.67
CA GLU A 225 -13.85 -34.23 4.28
C GLU A 225 -14.53 -33.08 5.04
N ARG A 226 -14.34 -33.03 6.36
CA ARG A 226 -14.90 -31.97 7.21
C ARG A 226 -14.36 -30.57 6.87
N GLU A 227 -13.07 -30.48 6.54
CA GLU A 227 -12.46 -29.20 6.13
C GLU A 227 -12.89 -28.81 4.73
N ALA A 228 -12.98 -29.77 3.80
CA ALA A 228 -13.49 -29.54 2.45
C ALA A 228 -14.93 -28.99 2.50
N LEU A 229 -15.81 -29.56 3.33
CA LEU A 229 -17.18 -29.08 3.51
C LEU A 229 -17.22 -27.66 4.09
N ARG A 230 -16.43 -27.38 5.14
CA ARG A 230 -16.32 -26.03 5.73
C ARG A 230 -15.87 -25.00 4.69
N MET A 231 -14.82 -25.32 3.92
CA MET A 231 -14.32 -24.43 2.87
C MET A 231 -15.34 -24.24 1.75
N ALA A 232 -16.04 -25.30 1.31
CA ALA A 232 -17.08 -25.20 0.29
C ALA A 232 -18.23 -24.29 0.72
N MET A 233 -18.69 -24.40 1.97
CA MET A 233 -19.72 -23.51 2.52
C MET A 233 -19.23 -22.06 2.61
N ALA A 234 -17.99 -21.83 3.05
CA ALA A 234 -17.42 -20.49 3.14
C ALA A 234 -17.23 -19.83 1.76
N ILE A 235 -16.85 -20.59 0.73
CA ILE A 235 -16.70 -20.08 -0.64
C ILE A 235 -18.03 -19.58 -1.21
N GLN A 236 -19.16 -20.22 -0.86
CA GLN A 236 -20.48 -19.82 -1.35
C GLN A 236 -20.89 -18.44 -0.85
N ASP A 237 -20.58 -18.11 0.41
CA ASP A 237 -20.83 -16.79 0.98
C ASP A 237 -19.78 -16.46 2.07
N LEU A 238 -18.67 -15.83 1.64
CA LEU A 238 -17.61 -15.41 2.55
C LEU A 238 -18.08 -14.35 3.55
N ARG A 239 -19.10 -13.55 3.22
CA ARG A 239 -19.59 -12.48 4.10
C ARG A 239 -20.40 -13.06 5.25
N ALA A 240 -21.24 -14.06 4.97
CA ALA A 240 -22.04 -14.77 5.98
C ALA A 240 -21.25 -15.84 6.76
N ALA A 241 -20.10 -16.29 6.25
CA ALA A 241 -19.24 -17.24 6.95
C ALA A 241 -18.71 -16.68 8.29
N SER A 242 -18.37 -17.59 9.22
CA SER A 242 -17.67 -17.22 10.45
C SER A 242 -16.33 -16.54 10.13
N ASP A 243 -15.86 -15.65 11.00
CA ASP A 243 -14.61 -14.90 10.78
C ASP A 243 -13.42 -15.82 10.51
N LYS A 244 -13.34 -16.90 11.29
CA LYS A 244 -12.35 -17.95 11.12
C LYS A 244 -12.46 -18.65 9.77
N ASP A 245 -13.66 -19.09 9.37
CA ASP A 245 -13.85 -19.81 8.11
C ASP A 245 -13.59 -18.90 6.90
N ALA A 246 -13.98 -17.63 6.96
CA ALA A 246 -13.71 -16.64 5.92
C ALA A 246 -12.21 -16.37 5.76
N CYS A 247 -11.48 -16.23 6.88
CA CYS A 247 -10.03 -16.06 6.87
C CYS A 247 -9.31 -17.30 6.33
N ASP A 248 -9.62 -18.49 6.87
CA ASP A 248 -9.06 -19.77 6.42
C ASP A 248 -9.34 -20.00 4.92
N CYS A 249 -10.55 -19.69 4.47
CA CYS A 249 -10.98 -19.79 3.08
C CYS A 249 -10.21 -18.84 2.16
N SER A 250 -10.06 -17.56 2.54
CA SER A 250 -9.29 -16.58 1.77
C SER A 250 -7.84 -17.03 1.59
N ILE A 251 -7.21 -17.51 2.68
CA ILE A 251 -5.86 -18.07 2.64
C ILE A 251 -5.80 -19.32 1.75
N PHE A 252 -6.81 -20.19 1.81
CA PHE A 252 -6.89 -21.37 0.95
C PHE A 252 -6.99 -20.96 -0.52
N MET A 253 -7.87 -20.02 -0.88
CA MET A 253 -8.05 -19.53 -2.23
C MET A 253 -6.74 -18.99 -2.81
N TYR A 254 -6.05 -18.11 -2.07
CA TYR A 254 -4.76 -17.56 -2.49
C TYR A 254 -3.70 -18.64 -2.71
N ARG A 255 -3.65 -19.67 -1.84
CA ARG A 255 -2.72 -20.80 -2.03
C ARG A 255 -3.04 -21.59 -3.30
N GLN A 256 -4.32 -21.79 -3.65
CA GLN A 256 -4.67 -22.48 -4.88
C GLN A 256 -4.32 -21.64 -6.12
N MET A 257 -4.57 -20.33 -6.09
CA MET A 257 -4.13 -19.41 -7.16
C MET A 257 -2.62 -19.52 -7.39
N LEU A 258 -1.80 -19.50 -6.33
CA LEU A 258 -0.34 -19.61 -6.43
C LEU A 258 0.15 -20.97 -6.97
N LYS A 259 -0.65 -22.04 -6.83
CA LYS A 259 -0.32 -23.38 -7.34
C LYS A 259 -0.64 -23.56 -8.82
N THR A 260 -1.45 -22.68 -9.40
CA THR A 260 -1.71 -22.69 -10.85
C THR A 260 -0.44 -22.33 -11.63
N THR A 261 -0.38 -22.71 -12.90
CA THR A 261 0.81 -22.52 -13.76
C THR A 261 0.42 -21.95 -15.12
N GLY A 262 1.43 -21.45 -15.85
CA GLY A 262 1.28 -20.94 -17.21
C GLY A 262 0.33 -19.74 -17.32
N GLN A 263 -0.34 -19.65 -18.48
CA GLN A 263 -1.21 -18.52 -18.81
C GLN A 263 -2.42 -18.42 -17.87
N SER A 264 -2.98 -19.55 -17.43
CA SER A 264 -4.08 -19.58 -16.47
C SER A 264 -3.73 -18.87 -15.17
N LYS A 265 -2.50 -19.04 -14.66
CA LYS A 265 -2.03 -18.30 -13.47
C LYS A 265 -2.03 -16.80 -13.69
N ALA A 266 -1.47 -16.36 -14.82
CA ALA A 266 -1.40 -14.94 -15.16
C ALA A 266 -2.80 -14.31 -15.21
N TRP A 267 -3.78 -15.00 -15.80
CA TRP A 267 -5.15 -14.52 -15.86
C TRP A 267 -5.86 -14.57 -14.50
N ILE A 268 -5.71 -15.63 -13.71
CA ILE A 268 -6.32 -15.71 -12.36
C ILE A 268 -5.82 -14.59 -11.45
N LEU A 269 -4.51 -14.34 -11.45
CA LEU A 269 -3.93 -13.29 -10.62
C LEU A 269 -4.38 -11.90 -11.09
N ARG A 270 -4.53 -11.69 -12.41
CA ARG A 270 -5.08 -10.44 -12.93
C ARG A 270 -6.55 -10.25 -12.54
N LEU A 271 -7.36 -11.30 -12.64
CA LEU A 271 -8.77 -11.29 -12.25
C LEU A 271 -8.94 -10.85 -10.79
N MET A 272 -8.08 -11.35 -9.90
CA MET A 272 -8.08 -10.97 -8.49
C MET A 272 -7.80 -9.47 -8.31
N VAL A 273 -6.78 -8.93 -8.97
CA VAL A 273 -6.41 -7.50 -8.84
C VAL A 273 -7.49 -6.58 -9.41
N GLU A 274 -8.10 -6.96 -10.53
CA GLU A 274 -9.23 -6.20 -11.08
C GLU A 274 -10.42 -6.12 -10.13
N GLY A 275 -10.65 -7.16 -9.32
CA GLY A 275 -11.70 -7.16 -8.30
C GLY A 275 -11.38 -6.33 -7.05
N LEU A 276 -10.17 -5.75 -6.94
CA LEU A 276 -9.79 -4.83 -5.86
C LEU A 276 -10.10 -3.36 -6.20
N GLN A 277 -10.55 -3.07 -7.41
CA GLN A 277 -11.01 -1.75 -7.84
C GLN A 277 -12.47 -1.52 -7.44
#